data_AF-A0A2P2KSE2-F1
#
_entry.id   AF-A0A2P2KSE2-F1
#
_cell.length_a   1.000
_cell.length_b   1.000
_cell.length_c   1.000
_cell.angle_alpha   90.00
_cell.angle_beta   90.00
_cell.angle_gamma   90.00
#
_symmetry.space_group_name_H-M   'P 1'
#
loop_
_entity.id
_entity.type
_entity.pdbx_description
1 polymer ?
#
loop_
_entity_poly.entity_id
_entity_poly.type
_entity_poly.pdbx_seq_one_letter_code
_entity_poly.pdbx_strand_id
1 'polypeptide(L)'
;MMISRGLFGWSPPHIQPLTPVSEVSEPPESPSPYLDTSAEAAAGTATQAEAEEEIEEPEEMEPPPAAVPFSQLFACADRLDWGLMIVGSIAAAAHGTALVVYLHYFARIIEILRIKREDQFDRFTQLALRIVYIAVGVFAAGWIEVSCWIFTGERQTAVIRSKYVEVLLNQDMSFFDTYGNNGDIVSQVLSDVLLIQSALSEKVGNYIHNMATFFGGIVIGFVNCWQIALITLATGPFIVAAGGISNIFLHRLAESIQDAYAEAASIAEQVHSFSITDN
;
A
#
# COMPACT_ATOMS: atom_id res chain seq x y z
N MET A 1 45.69 28.11 -1.53
CA MET A 1 46.24 26.79 -1.92
C MET A 1 45.38 26.28 -3.07
N MET A 2 45.96 26.19 -4.27
CA MET A 2 45.25 26.01 -5.54
C MET A 2 44.91 24.53 -5.76
N ILE A 3 43.64 24.21 -6.03
CA ILE A 3 43.23 22.88 -6.47
C ILE A 3 43.39 22.82 -8.00
N SER A 4 44.33 22.01 -8.45
CA SER A 4 44.61 21.74 -9.86
C SER A 4 43.42 21.05 -10.52
N ARG A 5 42.91 21.62 -11.62
CA ARG A 5 41.84 21.01 -12.44
C ARG A 5 42.48 20.05 -13.44
N GLY A 6 42.12 18.77 -13.39
CA GLY A 6 42.55 17.76 -14.36
C GLY A 6 41.99 18.03 -15.76
N LEU A 7 42.80 17.72 -16.78
CA LEU A 7 42.65 18.05 -18.20
C LEU A 7 41.41 17.44 -18.92
N PHE A 8 40.55 16.71 -18.21
CA PHE A 8 39.32 16.12 -18.76
C PHE A 8 38.02 16.55 -18.05
N GLY A 9 38.07 17.46 -17.08
CA GLY A 9 36.87 18.12 -16.55
C GLY A 9 35.86 17.24 -15.79
N TRP A 10 36.24 16.03 -15.38
CA TRP A 10 35.44 15.21 -14.46
C TRP A 10 35.86 15.49 -13.01
N SER A 11 34.92 15.94 -12.18
CA SER A 11 35.05 15.93 -10.72
C SER A 11 34.51 14.61 -10.15
N PRO A 12 35.09 14.06 -9.06
CA PRO A 12 34.48 12.94 -8.35
C PRO A 12 33.14 13.37 -7.74
N PRO A 13 32.12 12.49 -7.67
CA PRO A 13 30.87 12.82 -7.00
C PRO A 13 31.13 13.04 -5.50
N HIS A 14 30.77 14.23 -5.02
CA HIS A 14 30.64 14.52 -3.59
C HIS A 14 29.56 13.62 -3.01
N ILE A 15 29.94 12.73 -2.09
CA ILE A 15 29.01 12.04 -1.21
C ILE A 15 28.43 13.09 -0.27
N GLN A 16 27.17 13.45 -0.48
CA GLN A 16 26.37 14.17 0.52
C GLN A 16 25.83 13.12 1.51
N PRO A 17 26.01 13.30 2.83
CA PRO A 17 25.32 12.47 3.81
C PRO A 17 23.81 12.76 3.76
N LEU A 18 23.01 11.70 3.69
CA LEU A 18 21.56 11.75 3.79
C LEU A 18 21.20 12.34 5.17
N THR A 19 20.46 13.45 5.19
CA THR A 19 19.80 13.93 6.40
C THR A 19 18.65 12.98 6.77
N PRO A 20 18.60 12.46 8.01
CA PRO A 20 17.52 11.61 8.48
C PRO A 20 16.27 12.41 8.85
N VAL A 21 15.14 11.71 8.83
CA VAL A 21 13.82 12.12 9.28
C VAL A 21 13.86 12.70 10.71
N SER A 22 13.42 13.94 10.88
CA SER A 22 13.00 14.63 12.12
C SER A 22 12.19 15.85 11.65
N GLU A 23 11.02 16.26 12.14
CA GLU A 23 10.36 16.33 13.45
C GLU A 23 8.89 15.89 13.27
N VAL A 24 8.21 15.13 14.12
CA VAL A 24 7.95 15.35 15.55
C VAL A 24 7.79 13.96 16.19
N SER A 25 8.78 13.54 16.95
CA SER A 25 8.63 12.54 18.01
C SER A 25 8.66 13.33 19.31
N GLU A 26 7.53 13.45 19.98
CA GLU A 26 7.53 13.87 21.38
C GLU A 26 8.22 12.76 22.21
N PRO A 27 9.18 13.10 23.08
CA PRO A 27 9.85 12.12 23.93
C PRO A 27 8.89 11.64 25.04
N PRO A 28 8.97 10.37 25.48
CA PRO A 28 8.30 9.94 26.71
C PRO A 28 8.87 10.71 27.91
N GLU A 29 8.01 11.33 28.72
CA GLU A 29 8.39 11.95 29.98
C GLU A 29 9.02 10.89 30.90
N SER A 30 10.22 11.17 31.40
CA SER A 30 10.89 10.37 32.42
C SER A 30 10.31 10.67 33.81
N PRO A 31 10.22 9.68 34.72
CA PRO A 31 9.73 9.93 36.07
C PRO A 31 10.80 10.69 36.87
N SER A 32 10.51 11.93 37.24
CA SER A 32 11.41 12.74 38.07
C SER A 32 11.33 12.34 39.55
N PRO A 33 12.47 12.30 40.27
CA PRO A 33 12.56 11.85 41.65
C PRO A 33 12.23 12.99 42.63
N TYR A 34 10.98 13.08 43.09
CA TYR A 34 10.64 13.82 44.31
C TYR A 34 9.66 13.02 45.16
N LEU A 35 10.14 12.69 46.35
CA LEU A 35 9.44 12.12 47.50
C LEU A 35 8.20 12.97 47.87
N ASP A 36 7.09 12.31 48.16
CA ASP A 36 6.19 12.74 49.23
C ASP A 36 6.14 11.63 50.29
N THR A 37 6.94 11.86 51.34
CA THR A 37 6.97 11.12 52.59
C THR A 37 5.68 11.40 53.36
N SER A 38 4.70 10.50 53.32
CA SER A 38 3.72 10.37 54.42
C SER A 38 2.87 9.10 54.29
N ALA A 39 3.40 7.96 54.76
CA ALA A 39 2.64 6.94 55.51
C ALA A 39 3.51 5.70 55.77
N GLU A 40 4.60 5.86 56.51
CA GLU A 40 5.28 4.73 57.13
C GLU A 40 4.75 4.60 58.57
N ALA A 41 3.80 3.68 58.80
CA ALA A 41 3.51 3.11 60.11
C ALA A 41 2.49 1.95 60.02
N ALA A 42 2.96 0.73 59.77
CA ALA A 42 2.51 -0.46 60.50
C ALA A 42 3.35 -1.67 60.07
N ALA A 43 4.25 -2.06 60.95
CA ALA A 43 5.13 -3.21 60.81
C ALA A 43 4.39 -4.55 60.97
N GLY A 44 4.94 -5.57 60.33
CA GLY A 44 5.00 -6.94 60.85
C GLY A 44 3.82 -7.83 60.49
N THR A 45 4.08 -8.88 59.71
CA THR A 45 4.27 -10.24 60.24
C THR A 45 4.59 -11.19 59.08
N ALA A 46 5.72 -11.90 59.21
CA ALA A 46 6.08 -13.01 58.35
C ALA A 46 5.06 -14.15 58.48
N THR A 47 4.62 -14.71 57.36
CA THR A 47 4.08 -16.08 57.29
C THR A 47 4.54 -16.68 55.98
N GLN A 48 5.37 -17.73 56.09
CA GLN A 48 5.71 -18.62 54.99
C GLN A 48 4.43 -19.25 54.47
N ALA A 49 4.17 -19.08 53.18
CA ALA A 49 3.27 -19.92 52.41
C ALA A 49 4.07 -20.39 51.19
N GLU A 50 4.12 -21.71 51.04
CA GLU A 50 4.76 -22.42 49.94
C GLU A 50 4.20 -21.89 48.60
N ALA A 51 5.06 -21.33 47.76
CA ALA A 51 4.72 -21.03 46.38
C ALA A 51 4.82 -22.36 45.62
N GLU A 52 3.68 -23.02 45.42
CA GLU A 52 3.54 -24.00 44.35
C GLU A 52 3.86 -23.28 43.03
N GLU A 53 4.84 -23.80 42.28
CA GLU A 53 5.05 -23.44 40.88
C GLU A 53 3.78 -23.86 40.13
N GLU A 54 2.85 -22.92 39.96
CA GLU A 54 1.78 -23.04 38.99
C GLU A 54 2.44 -22.99 37.62
N ILE A 55 2.57 -24.17 37.00
CA ILE A 55 3.05 -24.34 35.63
C ILE A 55 2.07 -23.56 34.75
N GLU A 56 2.45 -22.35 34.35
CA GLU A 56 1.74 -21.57 33.34
C GLU A 56 1.74 -22.42 32.06
N GLU A 57 0.59 -23.01 31.74
CA GLU A 57 0.40 -23.77 30.51
C GLU A 57 0.80 -22.85 29.34
N PRO A 58 1.62 -23.31 28.38
CA PRO A 58 1.99 -22.48 27.25
C PRO A 58 0.70 -22.08 26.53
N GLU A 59 0.37 -20.79 26.52
CA GLU A 59 -0.71 -20.25 25.70
C GLU A 59 -0.52 -20.79 24.28
N GLU A 60 -1.44 -21.65 23.84
CA GLU A 60 -1.49 -22.09 22.45
C GLU A 60 -1.67 -20.82 21.61
N MET A 61 -0.60 -20.38 20.93
CA MET A 61 -0.70 -19.38 19.88
C MET A 61 -1.74 -19.87 18.88
N GLU A 62 -2.94 -19.28 18.90
CA GLU A 62 -3.96 -19.57 17.92
C GLU A 62 -3.36 -19.39 16.52
N PRO A 63 -3.54 -20.35 15.61
CA PRO A 63 -3.01 -20.24 14.26
C PRO A 63 -3.54 -18.95 13.62
N PRO A 64 -2.70 -18.22 12.84
CA PRO A 64 -3.11 -16.96 12.24
C PRO A 64 -4.42 -17.16 11.48
N PRO A 65 -5.42 -16.27 11.68
CA PRO A 65 -6.75 -16.46 11.14
C PRO A 65 -6.68 -16.67 9.62
N ALA A 66 -7.39 -17.70 9.14
CA ALA A 66 -7.36 -18.09 7.74
C ALA A 66 -7.72 -16.91 6.83
N ALA A 67 -6.90 -16.67 5.80
CA ALA A 67 -7.17 -15.60 4.84
C ALA A 67 -8.56 -15.76 4.22
N VAL A 68 -9.41 -14.75 4.41
CA VAL A 68 -10.76 -14.73 3.87
C VAL A 68 -10.72 -14.68 2.34
N PRO A 69 -11.60 -15.40 1.63
CA PRO A 69 -11.64 -15.36 0.18
C PRO A 69 -12.02 -13.95 -0.31
N PHE A 70 -11.38 -13.50 -1.40
CA PHE A 70 -11.58 -12.16 -1.96
C PHE A 70 -13.04 -11.84 -2.33
N SER A 71 -13.86 -12.87 -2.60
CA SER A 71 -15.29 -12.70 -2.85
C SER A 71 -16.07 -12.22 -1.62
N GLN A 72 -15.63 -12.55 -0.41
CA GLN A 72 -16.26 -12.05 0.83
C GLN A 72 -16.01 -10.56 1.05
N LEU A 73 -15.00 -9.98 0.40
CA LEU A 73 -14.76 -8.53 0.41
C LEU A 73 -15.96 -7.75 -0.17
N PHE A 74 -16.71 -8.36 -1.10
CA PHE A 74 -17.90 -7.78 -1.72
C PHE A 74 -19.22 -8.32 -1.12
N ALA A 75 -19.17 -9.02 0.03
CA ALA A 75 -20.36 -9.64 0.61
C ALA A 75 -21.43 -8.63 1.07
N CYS A 76 -21.04 -7.38 1.33
CA CYS A 76 -21.95 -6.30 1.71
C CYS A 76 -22.39 -5.41 0.53
N ALA A 77 -22.11 -5.81 -0.73
CA ALA A 77 -22.47 -5.02 -1.90
C ALA A 77 -23.98 -5.04 -2.19
N ASP A 78 -24.59 -3.86 -2.33
CA ASP A 78 -25.97 -3.72 -2.79
C ASP A 78 -26.11 -3.92 -4.30
N ARG A 79 -27.36 -4.03 -4.79
CA ARG A 79 -27.65 -4.10 -6.24
C ARG A 79 -27.19 -2.86 -6.99
N LEU A 80 -27.20 -1.69 -6.34
CA LEU A 80 -26.67 -0.45 -6.91
C LEU A 80 -25.15 -0.51 -7.02
N ASP A 81 -24.47 -1.00 -5.99
CA ASP A 81 -23.01 -1.14 -5.96
C ASP A 81 -22.52 -2.10 -7.04
N TRP A 82 -23.27 -3.17 -7.30
CA TRP A 82 -23.03 -4.06 -8.45
C TRP A 82 -23.13 -3.33 -9.79
N GLY A 83 -24.16 -2.50 -9.98
CA GLY A 83 -24.32 -1.70 -11.20
C GLY A 83 -23.19 -0.69 -11.38
N LEU A 84 -22.83 0.01 -10.30
CA LEU A 84 -21.69 0.92 -10.25
C LEU A 84 -20.40 0.16 -10.59
N MET A 85 -20.07 -0.93 -9.92
CA MET A 85 -18.88 -1.74 -10.20
C MET A 85 -18.76 -2.15 -11.68
N ILE A 86 -19.86 -2.56 -12.32
CA ILE A 86 -19.85 -2.91 -13.75
C ILE A 86 -19.52 -1.68 -14.60
N VAL A 87 -20.18 -0.55 -14.37
CA VAL A 87 -19.94 0.70 -15.11
C VAL A 87 -18.50 1.19 -14.90
N GLY A 88 -18.03 1.19 -13.65
CA GLY A 88 -16.66 1.53 -13.29
C GLY A 88 -15.63 0.61 -13.94
N SER A 89 -15.92 -0.68 -14.05
CA SER A 89 -15.03 -1.66 -14.72
C SER A 89 -14.96 -1.43 -16.24
N ILE A 90 -16.08 -1.15 -16.89
CA ILE A 90 -16.11 -0.83 -18.33
C ILE A 90 -15.37 0.48 -18.59
N ALA A 91 -15.58 1.50 -17.74
CA ALA A 91 -14.88 2.77 -17.81
C ALA A 91 -13.37 2.60 -17.59
N ALA A 92 -12.96 1.79 -16.61
CA ALA A 92 -11.56 1.44 -16.36
C ALA A 92 -10.91 0.76 -17.57
N ALA A 93 -11.62 -0.16 -18.22
CA ALA A 93 -11.12 -0.82 -19.42
C ALA A 93 -10.93 0.17 -20.59
N ALA A 94 -11.89 1.08 -20.79
CA ALA A 94 -11.80 2.12 -21.81
C ALA A 94 -10.66 3.12 -21.51
N HIS A 95 -10.49 3.52 -20.24
CA HIS A 95 -9.43 4.42 -19.82
C HIS A 95 -8.04 3.77 -19.92
N GLY A 96 -7.87 2.52 -19.50
CA GLY A 96 -6.59 1.81 -19.60
C GLY A 96 -6.13 1.60 -21.05
N THR A 97 -7.05 1.24 -21.95
CA THR A 97 -6.73 1.07 -23.38
C THR A 97 -6.47 2.40 -24.11
N ALA A 98 -6.86 3.53 -23.53
CA ALA A 98 -6.76 4.85 -24.14
C ALA A 98 -5.33 5.23 -24.53
N LEU A 99 -4.36 4.99 -23.64
CA LEU A 99 -2.96 5.34 -23.88
C LEU A 99 -2.42 4.60 -25.11
N VAL A 100 -2.75 3.31 -25.23
CA VAL A 100 -2.30 2.47 -26.34
C VAL A 100 -2.94 2.93 -27.66
N VAL A 101 -4.24 3.24 -27.62
CA VAL A 101 -4.96 3.79 -28.78
C VAL A 101 -4.37 5.14 -29.20
N TYR A 102 -4.07 6.03 -28.24
CA TYR A 102 -3.42 7.31 -28.50
C TYR A 102 -2.08 7.14 -29.22
N LEU A 103 -1.21 6.25 -28.73
CA LEU A 103 0.09 5.97 -29.35
C LEU A 103 -0.06 5.43 -30.78
N HIS A 104 -1.08 4.61 -31.04
CA HIS A 104 -1.37 4.13 -32.39
C HIS A 104 -1.73 5.28 -33.35
N TYR A 105 -2.63 6.18 -32.95
CA TYR A 105 -3.00 7.34 -33.77
C TYR A 105 -1.84 8.32 -33.94
N PHE A 106 -1.03 8.52 -32.90
CA PHE A 106 0.16 9.35 -32.96
C PHE A 106 1.18 8.81 -33.96
N ALA A 107 1.40 7.49 -34.00
CA ALA A 107 2.27 6.86 -35.00
C ALA A 107 1.78 7.11 -36.44
N ARG A 108 0.46 7.10 -36.68
CA ARG A 108 -0.13 7.44 -37.99
C ARG A 108 0.12 8.89 -38.40
N ILE A 109 0.13 9.82 -37.44
CA ILE A 109 0.49 11.22 -37.72
C ILE A 109 1.95 11.31 -38.20
N ILE A 110 2.87 10.61 -37.54
CA ILE A 110 4.29 10.58 -37.94
C ILE A 110 4.44 10.01 -39.36
N GLU A 111 3.69 8.95 -39.69
CA GLU A 111 3.70 8.34 -41.02
C GLU A 111 3.27 9.33 -42.12
N ILE A 112 2.23 10.13 -41.86
CA ILE A 112 1.74 11.17 -42.79
C ILE A 112 2.79 12.27 -42.97
N LEU A 113 3.46 12.69 -41.90
CA LEU A 113 4.51 13.71 -41.97
C LEU A 113 5.73 13.26 -42.78
N ARG A 114 5.94 11.95 -42.91
CA ARG A 114 7.06 11.40 -43.69
C ARG A 114 6.84 11.50 -45.20
N ILE A 115 5.60 11.55 -45.68
CA ILE A 115 5.26 11.51 -47.11
C ILE A 115 4.71 12.87 -47.54
N LYS A 116 5.50 13.65 -48.29
CA LYS A 116 5.03 14.90 -48.91
C LYS A 116 3.95 14.60 -49.95
N ARG A 117 2.71 14.98 -49.64
CA ARG A 117 1.54 14.86 -50.53
C ARG A 117 0.71 16.15 -50.42
N GLU A 118 -0.01 16.52 -51.48
CA GLU A 118 -0.83 17.73 -51.49
C GLU A 118 -1.95 17.69 -50.43
N ASP A 119 -2.52 16.51 -50.14
CA ASP A 119 -3.58 16.32 -49.12
C ASP A 119 -3.08 16.16 -47.67
N GLN A 120 -1.80 16.45 -47.41
CA GLN A 120 -1.18 16.17 -46.10
C GLN A 120 -1.82 16.97 -44.97
N PHE A 121 -2.15 18.24 -45.20
CA PHE A 121 -2.74 19.13 -44.19
C PHE A 121 -4.15 18.69 -43.78
N ASP A 122 -4.99 18.28 -44.73
CA ASP A 122 -6.36 17.85 -44.44
C ASP A 122 -6.39 16.55 -43.63
N ARG A 123 -5.55 15.57 -44.02
CA ARG A 123 -5.42 14.31 -43.29
C ARG A 123 -4.84 14.50 -41.89
N PHE A 124 -3.85 15.38 -41.74
CA PHE A 124 -3.29 15.73 -40.45
C PHE A 124 -4.35 16.36 -39.53
N THR A 125 -5.12 17.32 -40.05
CA THR A 125 -6.17 18.01 -39.30
C THR A 125 -7.27 17.04 -38.84
N GLN A 126 -7.69 16.11 -39.70
CA GLN A 126 -8.66 15.07 -39.33
C GLN A 126 -8.15 14.13 -38.23
N LEU A 127 -6.88 13.69 -38.31
CA LEU A 127 -6.29 12.84 -37.26
C LEU A 127 -6.10 13.60 -35.95
N ALA A 128 -5.68 14.87 -36.01
CA ALA A 128 -5.55 15.73 -34.84
C ALA A 128 -6.91 15.90 -34.13
N LEU A 129 -7.98 16.17 -34.88
CA LEU A 129 -9.34 16.24 -34.33
C LEU A 129 -9.79 14.92 -33.71
N ARG A 130 -9.46 13.76 -34.31
CA ARG A 130 -9.75 12.44 -33.71
C ARG A 130 -9.05 12.25 -32.36
N ILE A 131 -7.79 12.67 -32.24
CA ILE A 131 -7.07 12.61 -30.96
C ILE A 131 -7.75 13.47 -29.90
N VAL A 132 -8.22 14.68 -30.27
CA VAL A 132 -8.97 15.55 -29.35
C VAL A 132 -10.28 14.89 -28.90
N TYR A 133 -11.05 14.28 -29.82
CA TYR A 133 -12.27 13.55 -29.46
C TYR A 133 -12.00 12.36 -28.52
N ILE A 134 -10.92 11.62 -28.78
CA ILE A 134 -10.48 10.54 -27.88
C ILE A 134 -10.12 11.12 -26.51
N ALA A 135 -9.35 12.21 -26.44
CA ALA A 135 -8.97 12.83 -25.17
C ALA A 135 -10.17 13.23 -24.31
N VAL A 136 -11.22 13.81 -24.92
CA VAL A 136 -12.47 14.13 -24.21
C VAL A 136 -13.17 12.86 -23.72
N GLY A 137 -13.24 11.82 -24.55
CA GLY A 137 -13.82 10.53 -24.15
C GLY A 137 -13.06 9.87 -23.00
N VAL A 138 -11.73 9.96 -23.02
CA VAL A 138 -10.85 9.42 -21.99
C VAL A 138 -10.98 10.18 -20.68
N PHE A 139 -11.08 11.51 -20.73
CA PHE A 139 -11.36 12.33 -19.55
C PHE A 139 -12.68 11.93 -18.89
N ALA A 140 -13.75 11.77 -19.69
CA ALA A 140 -15.04 11.31 -19.18
C ALA A 140 -14.97 9.89 -18.61
N ALA A 141 -14.29 8.96 -19.31
CA ALA A 141 -14.13 7.58 -18.85
C ALA A 141 -13.33 7.50 -17.54
N GLY A 142 -12.21 8.20 -17.43
CA GLY A 142 -11.40 8.25 -16.21
C GLY A 142 -12.16 8.88 -15.04
N TRP A 143 -12.94 9.94 -15.28
CA TRP A 143 -13.81 10.51 -14.25
C TRP A 143 -14.85 9.51 -13.75
N ILE A 144 -15.53 8.82 -14.66
CA ILE A 144 -16.55 7.81 -14.32
C ILE A 144 -15.90 6.64 -13.57
N GLU A 145 -14.77 6.12 -14.05
CA GLU A 145 -14.01 5.06 -13.40
C GLU A 145 -13.74 5.40 -11.93
N VAL A 146 -13.02 6.51 -11.69
CA VAL A 146 -12.57 6.88 -10.34
C VAL A 146 -13.76 7.20 -9.44
N SER A 147 -14.73 7.98 -9.93
CA SER A 147 -15.91 8.35 -9.12
C SER A 147 -16.72 7.13 -8.72
N CYS A 148 -16.89 6.18 -9.63
CA CYS A 148 -17.71 5.00 -9.43
C CYS A 148 -17.08 4.02 -8.44
N TRP A 149 -15.77 3.80 -8.53
CA TRP A 149 -15.03 2.95 -7.58
C TRP A 149 -14.94 3.58 -6.20
N ILE A 150 -14.65 4.88 -6.10
CA ILE A 150 -14.64 5.60 -4.81
C ILE A 150 -16.02 5.54 -4.15
N PHE A 151 -17.08 5.89 -4.88
CA PHE A 151 -18.44 5.90 -4.32
C PHE A 151 -18.89 4.52 -3.82
N THR A 152 -18.55 3.46 -4.56
CA THR A 152 -18.86 2.07 -4.17
C THR A 152 -18.04 1.62 -2.96
N GLY A 153 -16.76 2.02 -2.88
CA GLY A 153 -15.90 1.75 -1.73
C GLY A 153 -16.40 2.43 -0.46
N GLU A 154 -16.77 3.71 -0.53
CA GLU A 154 -17.33 4.46 0.61
C GLU A 154 -18.62 3.83 1.14
N ARG A 155 -19.56 3.48 0.25
CA ARG A 155 -20.84 2.87 0.64
C ARG A 155 -20.66 1.52 1.34
N GLN A 156 -19.87 0.62 0.75
CA GLN A 156 -19.64 -0.70 1.34
C GLN A 156 -18.93 -0.58 2.69
N THR A 157 -17.94 0.30 2.80
CA THR A 157 -17.21 0.55 4.05
C THR A 157 -18.12 1.13 5.13
N ALA A 158 -19.01 2.06 4.78
CA ALA A 158 -19.97 2.63 5.72
C ALA A 158 -20.90 1.54 6.30
N VAL A 159 -21.40 0.64 5.45
CA VAL A 159 -22.25 -0.50 5.89
C VAL A 159 -21.48 -1.45 6.80
N ILE A 160 -20.22 -1.78 6.46
CA ILE A 160 -19.35 -2.62 7.30
C ILE A 160 -19.15 -1.98 8.66
N ARG A 161 -18.84 -0.67 8.71
CA ARG A 161 -18.64 0.07 9.96
C ARG A 161 -19.91 0.10 10.82
N SER A 162 -21.08 0.31 10.22
CA SER A 162 -22.35 0.30 10.94
C SER A 162 -22.66 -1.07 11.55
N LYS A 163 -22.51 -2.15 10.78
CA LYS A 163 -22.72 -3.53 11.28
C LYS A 163 -21.71 -3.90 12.36
N TYR A 164 -20.46 -3.47 12.20
CA TYR A 164 -19.42 -3.71 13.21
C TYR A 164 -19.80 -3.07 14.55
N VAL A 165 -20.19 -1.79 14.54
CA VAL A 165 -20.63 -1.10 15.77
C VAL A 165 -21.86 -1.77 16.38
N GLU A 166 -22.83 -2.19 15.55
CA GLU A 166 -24.02 -2.91 16.04
C GLU A 166 -23.65 -4.24 16.71
N VAL A 167 -22.75 -5.02 16.13
CA VAL A 167 -22.29 -6.29 16.72
C VAL A 167 -21.47 -6.03 17.99
N LEU A 168 -20.58 -5.04 17.98
CA LEU A 168 -19.73 -4.67 19.11
C LEU A 168 -20.58 -4.29 20.33
N LEU A 169 -21.64 -3.50 20.14
CA LEU A 169 -22.53 -3.08 21.23
C LEU A 169 -23.38 -4.22 21.82
N ASN A 170 -23.49 -5.36 21.13
CA ASN A 170 -24.23 -6.53 21.58
C ASN A 170 -23.34 -7.63 22.19
N GLN A 171 -22.03 -7.38 22.36
CA GLN A 171 -21.11 -8.33 23.00
C GLN A 171 -21.20 -8.32 24.53
N ASP A 172 -20.92 -9.47 25.13
CA ASP A 172 -20.93 -9.65 26.58
C ASP A 172 -19.80 -8.86 27.28
N MET A 173 -19.99 -8.50 28.55
CA MET A 173 -19.00 -7.77 29.34
C MET A 173 -17.66 -8.52 29.44
N SER A 174 -17.67 -9.86 29.41
CA SER A 174 -16.42 -10.64 29.42
C SER A 174 -15.56 -10.42 28.18
N PHE A 175 -16.16 -10.14 27.01
CA PHE A 175 -15.41 -9.77 25.81
C PHE A 175 -14.65 -8.45 26.01
N PHE A 176 -15.29 -7.47 26.66
CA PHE A 176 -14.66 -6.19 26.96
C PHE A 176 -13.64 -6.27 28.11
N ASP A 177 -13.76 -7.25 29.01
CA ASP A 177 -12.78 -7.46 30.08
C ASP A 177 -11.50 -8.12 29.53
N THR A 178 -11.66 -9.11 28.65
CA THR A 178 -10.53 -9.79 27.98
C THR A 178 -9.87 -8.92 26.91
N TYR A 179 -10.64 -8.20 26.10
CA TYR A 179 -10.12 -7.49 24.92
C TYR A 179 -10.25 -5.95 24.98
N GLY A 180 -11.09 -5.42 25.88
CA GLY A 180 -11.43 -3.99 25.94
C GLY A 180 -10.55 -3.15 26.87
N ASN A 181 -9.73 -3.77 27.74
CA ASN A 181 -8.94 -3.05 28.75
C ASN A 181 -7.96 -2.01 28.16
N ASN A 182 -7.58 -2.15 26.88
CA ASN A 182 -6.59 -1.28 26.22
C ASN A 182 -7.15 -0.42 25.07
N GLY A 183 -8.44 -0.50 24.73
CA GLY A 183 -9.03 0.23 23.58
C GLY A 183 -8.45 -0.13 22.19
N ASP A 184 -7.48 -1.05 22.14
CA ASP A 184 -6.70 -1.41 20.98
C ASP A 184 -7.55 -2.08 19.90
N ILE A 185 -8.46 -2.99 20.30
CA ILE A 185 -9.32 -3.73 19.37
C ILE A 185 -10.22 -2.82 18.51
N VAL A 186 -10.70 -1.71 19.06
CA VAL A 186 -11.59 -0.79 18.32
C VAL A 186 -10.77 0.01 17.32
N SER A 187 -9.58 0.46 17.72
CA SER A 187 -8.63 1.18 16.85
C SER A 187 -8.13 0.29 15.71
N GLN A 188 -7.78 -0.96 16.02
CA GLN A 188 -7.32 -1.95 15.06
C GLN A 188 -8.40 -2.24 14.02
N VAL A 189 -9.63 -2.54 14.44
CA VAL A 189 -10.71 -2.82 13.47
C VAL A 189 -11.05 -1.60 12.63
N LEU A 190 -11.05 -0.39 13.19
CA LEU A 190 -11.22 0.83 12.39
C LEU A 190 -10.13 0.96 11.33
N SER A 191 -8.88 0.65 11.68
CA SER A 191 -7.75 0.66 10.75
C SER A 191 -7.93 -0.40 9.65
N ASP A 192 -8.34 -1.62 10.00
CA ASP A 192 -8.61 -2.70 9.03
C ASP A 192 -9.74 -2.33 8.06
N VAL A 193 -10.80 -1.68 8.57
CA VAL A 193 -11.90 -1.17 7.75
C VAL A 193 -11.43 -0.10 6.75
N LEU A 194 -10.49 0.78 7.15
CA LEU A 194 -9.89 1.75 6.23
C LEU A 194 -9.00 1.07 5.17
N LEU A 195 -8.28 0.00 5.54
CA LEU A 195 -7.54 -0.79 4.56
C LEU A 195 -8.48 -1.43 3.54
N ILE A 196 -9.60 -2.02 3.98
CA ILE A 196 -10.65 -2.56 3.11
C ILE A 196 -11.21 -1.47 2.18
N GLN A 197 -11.48 -0.28 2.71
CA GLN A 197 -11.96 0.87 1.94
C GLN A 197 -10.97 1.23 0.83
N SER A 198 -9.69 1.35 1.15
CA SER A 198 -8.64 1.69 0.18
C SER A 198 -8.48 0.61 -0.91
N ALA A 199 -8.63 -0.66 -0.52
CA ALA A 199 -8.58 -1.78 -1.45
C ALA A 199 -9.75 -1.72 -2.45
N LEU A 200 -10.98 -1.54 -1.95
CA LEU A 200 -12.20 -1.48 -2.75
C LEU A 200 -12.29 -0.23 -3.62
N SER A 201 -11.89 0.94 -3.11
CA SER A 201 -12.05 2.22 -3.79
C SER A 201 -10.98 2.50 -4.85
N GLU A 202 -9.74 2.05 -4.63
CA GLU A 202 -8.60 2.41 -5.48
C GLU A 202 -7.96 1.19 -6.13
N LYS A 203 -7.63 0.15 -5.34
CA LYS A 203 -6.78 -0.95 -5.82
C LYS A 203 -7.48 -1.82 -6.86
N VAL A 204 -8.76 -2.14 -6.67
CA VAL A 204 -9.50 -2.98 -7.63
C VAL A 204 -9.68 -2.29 -8.98
N GLY A 205 -10.06 -1.00 -8.98
CA GLY A 205 -10.17 -0.21 -10.20
C GLY A 205 -8.84 -0.12 -10.95
N ASN A 206 -7.77 0.24 -10.25
CA ASN A 206 -6.42 0.30 -10.81
C ASN A 206 -5.93 -1.05 -11.35
N TYR A 207 -6.29 -2.16 -10.70
CA TYR A 207 -5.95 -3.49 -11.21
C TYR A 207 -6.61 -3.77 -12.56
N ILE A 208 -7.91 -3.49 -12.69
CA ILE A 208 -8.66 -3.67 -13.94
C ILE A 208 -8.10 -2.74 -15.04
N HIS A 209 -7.84 -1.48 -14.69
CA HIS A 209 -7.21 -0.50 -15.58
C HIS A 209 -5.88 -1.03 -16.13
N ASN A 210 -4.98 -1.48 -15.25
CA ASN A 210 -3.67 -1.98 -15.64
C ASN A 210 -3.75 -3.25 -16.48
N MET A 211 -4.68 -4.15 -16.18
CA MET A 211 -4.96 -5.32 -17.01
C MET A 211 -5.45 -4.92 -18.41
N ALA A 212 -6.36 -3.96 -18.50
CA ALA A 212 -6.84 -3.46 -19.78
C ALA A 212 -5.72 -2.80 -20.61
N THR A 213 -4.84 -2.02 -19.98
CA THR A 213 -3.66 -1.44 -20.62
C THR A 213 -2.71 -2.53 -21.12
N PHE A 214 -2.48 -3.57 -20.31
CA PHE A 214 -1.62 -4.69 -20.68
C PHE A 214 -2.15 -5.46 -21.90
N PHE A 215 -3.41 -5.91 -21.86
CA PHE A 215 -4.02 -6.63 -22.97
C PHE A 215 -4.22 -5.74 -24.21
N GLY A 216 -4.63 -4.49 -24.02
CA GLY A 216 -4.75 -3.51 -25.10
C GLY A 216 -3.42 -3.26 -25.80
N GLY A 217 -2.34 -3.14 -25.02
CA GLY A 217 -0.96 -3.02 -25.49
C GLY A 217 -0.53 -4.19 -26.36
N ILE A 218 -0.76 -5.41 -25.87
CA ILE A 218 -0.46 -6.64 -26.59
C ILE A 218 -1.23 -6.71 -27.91
N VAL A 219 -2.55 -6.50 -27.87
CA VAL A 219 -3.42 -6.59 -29.07
C VAL A 219 -2.99 -5.57 -30.14
N ILE A 220 -2.83 -4.29 -29.78
CA ILE A 220 -2.43 -3.25 -30.73
C ILE A 220 -0.99 -3.47 -31.23
N GLY A 221 -0.09 -3.97 -30.38
CA GLY A 221 1.27 -4.35 -30.76
C GLY A 221 1.29 -5.45 -31.82
N PHE A 222 0.52 -6.53 -31.62
CA PHE A 222 0.40 -7.63 -32.58
C PHE A 222 -0.22 -7.19 -33.92
N VAL A 223 -1.23 -6.32 -33.88
CA VAL A 223 -1.91 -5.81 -35.08
C VAL A 223 -0.96 -4.96 -35.94
N ASN A 224 -0.12 -4.13 -35.32
CA ASN A 224 0.81 -3.27 -36.05
C ASN A 224 2.02 -4.04 -36.60
N CYS A 225 2.75 -4.74 -35.72
CA CYS A 225 4.00 -5.42 -36.08
C CYS A 225 4.20 -6.67 -35.22
N TRP A 226 3.68 -7.81 -35.68
CA TRP A 226 3.78 -9.08 -34.94
C TRP A 226 5.22 -9.51 -34.62
N GLN A 227 6.19 -9.18 -35.48
CA GLN A 227 7.61 -9.53 -35.28
C GLN A 227 8.24 -8.79 -34.09
N ILE A 228 8.06 -7.47 -34.02
CA ILE A 228 8.62 -6.66 -32.92
C ILE A 228 7.87 -6.95 -31.62
N ALA A 229 6.55 -7.14 -31.69
CA ALA A 229 5.74 -7.50 -30.53
C ALA A 229 6.19 -8.82 -29.88
N LEU A 230 6.51 -9.85 -30.66
CA LEU A 230 7.02 -11.13 -30.13
C LEU A 230 8.38 -10.98 -29.45
N ILE A 231 9.28 -10.16 -29.99
CA ILE A 231 10.59 -9.89 -29.39
C ILE A 231 10.43 -9.16 -28.05
N THR A 232 9.54 -8.16 -27.99
CA THR A 232 9.25 -7.44 -26.74
C THR A 232 8.61 -8.37 -25.70
N LEU A 233 7.67 -9.22 -26.11
CA LEU A 233 7.03 -10.19 -25.22
C LEU A 233 8.04 -11.21 -24.68
N ALA A 234 8.99 -11.67 -25.50
CA ALA A 234 10.07 -12.55 -25.06
C ALA A 234 11.01 -11.90 -24.03
N THR A 235 11.14 -10.57 -24.04
CA THR A 235 11.94 -9.82 -23.06
C THR A 235 11.21 -9.66 -21.72
N GLY A 236 9.88 -9.75 -21.71
CA GLY A 236 9.03 -9.61 -20.52
C GLY A 236 9.41 -10.55 -19.36
N PRO A 237 9.51 -11.88 -19.57
CA PRO A 237 9.90 -12.82 -18.53
C PRO A 237 11.28 -12.54 -17.92
N PHE A 238 12.23 -12.03 -18.70
CA PHE A 238 13.56 -11.67 -18.19
C PHE A 238 13.49 -10.49 -17.23
N ILE A 239 12.66 -9.48 -17.54
CA ILE A 239 12.41 -8.34 -16.64
C ILE A 239 11.72 -8.82 -15.36
N VAL A 240 10.71 -9.69 -15.46
CA VAL A 240 10.02 -10.25 -14.30
C VAL A 240 10.97 -11.07 -13.42
N ALA A 241 11.85 -11.89 -14.02
CA ALA A 241 12.84 -12.65 -13.29
C ALA A 241 13.82 -11.74 -12.54
N ALA A 242 14.36 -10.72 -13.20
CA ALA A 242 15.26 -9.75 -12.57
C ALA A 242 14.56 -9.00 -11.41
N GLY A 243 13.33 -8.53 -11.62
CA GLY A 243 12.52 -7.87 -10.58
C GLY A 243 12.21 -8.80 -9.41
N GLY A 244 11.90 -10.08 -9.68
CA GLY A 244 11.66 -11.08 -8.66
C GLY A 244 12.89 -11.35 -7.79
N ILE A 245 14.07 -11.46 -8.41
CA ILE A 245 15.34 -11.60 -7.68
C ILE A 245 15.60 -10.38 -6.80
N SER A 246 15.40 -9.16 -7.33
CA SER A 246 15.53 -7.93 -6.54
C SER A 246 14.55 -7.89 -5.36
N ASN A 247 13.30 -8.33 -5.55
CA ASN A 247 12.30 -8.36 -4.48
C ASN A 247 12.68 -9.35 -3.37
N ILE A 248 13.15 -10.55 -3.72
CA ILE A 248 13.63 -11.54 -2.75
C ILE A 248 14.83 -11.01 -1.97
N PHE A 249 15.76 -10.35 -2.66
CA PHE A 249 16.93 -9.75 -2.03
C PHE A 249 16.53 -8.64 -1.04
N LEU A 250 15.60 -7.76 -1.42
CA LEU A 250 15.10 -6.71 -0.55
C LEU A 250 14.37 -7.27 0.67
N HIS A 251 13.56 -8.32 0.50
CA HIS A 251 12.88 -8.97 1.62
C HIS A 251 13.86 -9.53 2.64
N ARG A 252 14.88 -10.26 2.17
CA ARG A 252 15.92 -10.82 3.05
C ARG A 252 16.72 -9.73 3.76
N LEU A 253 17.01 -8.64 3.06
CA LEU A 253 17.70 -7.51 3.66
C LEU A 253 16.84 -6.88 4.76
N ALA A 254 15.54 -6.70 4.53
CA ALA A 254 14.61 -6.17 5.52
C ALA A 254 14.53 -7.06 6.76
N GLU A 255 14.39 -8.38 6.60
CA GLU A 255 14.42 -9.35 7.71
C GLU A 255 15.72 -9.23 8.51
N SER A 256 16.89 -9.25 7.83
CA SER A 256 18.18 -9.16 8.53
C SER A 256 18.37 -7.84 9.29
N ILE A 257 17.84 -6.74 8.75
CA ILE A 257 17.88 -5.43 9.40
C ILE A 257 16.98 -5.48 10.65
N GLN A 258 15.79 -6.04 10.53
CA GLN A 258 14.84 -6.14 11.63
C GLN A 258 15.36 -7.02 12.77
N ASP A 259 16.00 -8.15 12.45
CA ASP A 259 16.65 -9.03 13.43
C ASP A 259 17.78 -8.31 14.18
N ALA A 260 18.65 -7.60 13.46
CA ALA A 260 19.74 -6.84 14.08
C ALA A 260 19.22 -5.69 14.97
N TYR A 261 18.13 -5.02 14.56
CA TYR A 261 17.48 -4.01 15.39
C TYR A 261 16.84 -4.62 16.64
N ALA A 262 16.23 -5.80 16.54
CA ALA A 262 15.63 -6.50 17.68
C ALA A 262 16.71 -6.90 18.72
N GLU A 263 17.87 -7.40 18.26
CA GLU A 263 18.99 -7.70 19.15
C GLU A 263 19.50 -6.45 19.87
N ALA A 264 19.73 -5.34 19.14
CA ALA A 264 20.16 -4.09 19.75
C ALA A 264 19.13 -3.52 20.75
N ALA A 265 17.84 -3.62 20.44
CA ALA A 265 16.76 -3.22 21.33
C ALA A 265 16.75 -4.05 22.62
N SER A 266 16.93 -5.37 22.52
CA SER A 266 16.98 -6.26 23.69
C SER A 266 18.12 -5.92 24.65
N ILE A 267 19.30 -5.55 24.12
CA ILE A 267 20.44 -5.14 24.95
C ILE A 267 20.15 -3.79 25.63
N ALA A 268 19.57 -2.84 24.91
CA ALA A 268 19.18 -1.54 25.48
C ALA A 268 18.15 -1.71 26.61
N GLU A 269 17.19 -2.62 26.44
CA GLU A 269 16.17 -2.95 27.44
C GLU A 269 16.77 -3.64 28.67
N GLN A 270 17.74 -4.54 28.49
CA GLN A 270 18.47 -5.16 29.60
C GLN A 270 19.25 -4.12 30.42
N VAL A 271 19.93 -3.18 29.76
CA VAL A 271 20.65 -2.11 30.47
C VAL A 271 19.69 -1.17 31.20
N HIS A 272 18.56 -0.84 30.57
CA HIS A 272 17.54 0.00 31.19
C HIS A 272 16.93 -0.65 32.43
N SER A 273 16.55 -1.93 32.34
CA SER A 273 15.97 -2.69 33.46
C SER A 273 16.97 -2.88 34.61
N PHE A 274 18.24 -3.14 34.31
CA PHE A 274 19.30 -3.21 35.32
C PHE A 274 19.48 -1.87 36.05
N SER A 275 19.47 -0.75 35.33
CA SER A 275 19.58 0.60 35.92
C SER A 275 18.41 0.99 36.82
N ILE A 276 17.21 0.43 36.62
CA ILE A 276 16.04 0.68 37.48
C ILE A 276 16.11 -0.18 38.75
N THR A 277 16.71 -1.36 38.68
CA THR A 277 16.71 -2.32 39.80
C THR A 277 17.77 -1.99 40.87
N ASP A 278 18.83 -1.25 40.51
CA ASP A 278 19.95 -0.88 41.38
C ASP A 278 19.74 0.45 42.17
N ASN A 279 18.55 1.06 42.10
CA ASN A 279 18.20 2.32 42.80
C ASN A 279 16.90 2.18 43.60
#